data_AF-A0A1I5H7J4-F1
#
_entry.id   AF-A0A1I5H7J4-F1
#
_cell.length_a   1.000
_cell.length_b   1.000
_cell.length_c   1.000
_cell.angle_alpha   90.00
_cell.angle_beta   90.00
_cell.angle_gamma   90.00
#
_symmetry.space_group_name_H-M   'P 1'
#
loop_
_entity.id
_entity.type
_entity.pdbx_description
1 polymer ?
#
loop_
_entity_poly.entity_id
_entity_poly.type
_entity_poly.pdbx_seq_one_letter_code
_entity_poly.pdbx_strand_id
1 'polypeptide(L)'
;MRISKIKTKVGELCTPVSTELSAVVERMRSGNNKEAAERIATSARLSRLMEEEGSPHYYLTDKDRLPYLIFSATFGKDGLDHPKDFTNLLLLDVNCEKGLSQVAMMRRRVAQVPYTLLAFAGVSGVTLKVVVRCQAPEEQPKHDKESYLAYLTDAQNSAVRLYSALTGCEVFVKEQSLKVGCRMSHDPQLYYQPEALPLPVVREEQDVLKAYEDTHSDDEGNVLPPPSLEVREQAQLEYHTCLSKALEEAGDNVEHCVQQLADYCAKAHLGEEDSVERTRWQSRFRTLSEDVIRKIFRNAYRKPQSEKPLSQMNEKERIMRSIVEFFDRRYQLRYNVVKQVTEYRPNDLTYKEWRPLTDRELTTSRWRMPSRWSVS
;
A
#
# COMPACT_ATOMS: atom_id res chain seq x y z
N MET A 1 -16.50 -15.97 -17.90
CA MET A 1 -15.14 -16.23 -17.39
C MET A 1 -15.01 -17.65 -16.88
N ARG A 2 -13.86 -18.30 -17.08
CA ARG A 2 -13.63 -19.71 -16.71
C ARG A 2 -12.57 -19.81 -15.61
N ILE A 3 -12.70 -20.83 -14.76
CA ILE A 3 -11.75 -21.18 -13.70
C ILE A 3 -11.47 -22.68 -13.75
N SER A 4 -10.46 -23.17 -13.04
CA SER A 4 -10.23 -24.62 -12.95
C SER A 4 -10.94 -25.22 -11.75
N LYS A 5 -11.56 -26.37 -11.98
CA LYS A 5 -12.12 -27.22 -10.94
C LYS A 5 -11.49 -28.60 -11.02
N ILE A 6 -10.94 -29.06 -9.91
CA ILE A 6 -10.39 -30.40 -9.76
C ILE A 6 -11.35 -31.22 -8.89
N LYS A 7 -11.86 -32.31 -9.44
CA LYS A 7 -12.52 -33.33 -8.61
C LYS A 7 -11.45 -34.04 -7.81
N THR A 8 -11.70 -34.23 -6.53
CA THR A 8 -10.82 -35.03 -5.68
C THR A 8 -11.54 -36.34 -5.40
N LYS A 9 -10.83 -37.45 -5.59
CA LYS A 9 -11.18 -38.74 -5.01
C LYS A 9 -10.20 -38.95 -3.85
N VAL A 10 -10.63 -39.66 -2.80
CA VAL A 10 -9.79 -39.92 -1.63
C VAL A 10 -8.43 -40.46 -2.10
N GLY A 11 -7.35 -39.71 -1.85
CA GLY A 11 -5.98 -40.06 -2.23
C GLY A 11 -5.52 -39.69 -3.66
N GLU A 12 -6.38 -39.19 -4.56
CA GLU A 12 -6.01 -38.83 -5.93
C GLU A 12 -6.63 -37.50 -6.41
N LEU A 13 -5.77 -36.57 -6.85
CA LEU A 13 -6.19 -35.39 -7.63
C LEU A 13 -6.52 -35.84 -9.05
N CYS A 14 -7.80 -35.76 -9.44
CA CYS A 14 -8.20 -36.05 -10.81
C CYS A 14 -7.74 -34.93 -11.77
N THR A 15 -7.83 -35.19 -13.08
CA THR A 15 -7.51 -34.20 -14.11
C THR A 15 -8.33 -32.90 -13.92
N PRO A 16 -7.70 -31.72 -13.95
CA PRO A 16 -8.42 -30.45 -13.83
C PRO A 16 -9.36 -30.25 -15.01
N VAL A 17 -10.50 -29.60 -14.75
CA VAL A 17 -11.48 -29.26 -15.77
C VAL A 17 -11.77 -27.77 -15.71
N SER A 18 -11.54 -27.08 -16.83
CA SER A 18 -11.97 -25.70 -17.01
C SER A 18 -13.50 -25.61 -16.98
N THR A 19 -14.06 -24.79 -16.08
CA THR A 19 -15.51 -24.65 -15.84
C THR A 19 -15.88 -23.17 -15.77
N GLU A 20 -17.12 -22.83 -16.09
CA GLU A 20 -17.62 -21.46 -15.93
C GLU A 20 -17.78 -21.10 -14.44
N LEU A 21 -17.36 -19.89 -14.08
CA LEU A 21 -17.46 -19.41 -12.70
C LEU A 21 -18.92 -19.29 -12.25
N SER A 22 -19.83 -18.81 -13.10
CA SER A 22 -21.28 -18.72 -12.83
C SER A 22 -21.87 -20.07 -12.45
N ALA A 23 -21.53 -21.14 -13.18
CA ALA A 23 -21.98 -22.49 -12.85
C ALA A 23 -21.41 -23.02 -11.52
N VAL A 24 -20.20 -22.58 -11.13
CA VAL A 24 -19.63 -22.89 -9.81
C VAL A 24 -20.38 -22.13 -8.72
N VAL A 25 -20.64 -20.84 -8.92
CA VAL A 25 -21.40 -19.99 -8.00
C VAL A 25 -22.79 -20.57 -7.72
N GLU A 26 -23.52 -20.98 -8.77
CA GLU A 26 -24.85 -21.58 -8.61
C GLU A 26 -24.79 -22.90 -7.85
N ARG A 27 -23.75 -23.73 -8.06
CA ARG A 27 -23.55 -24.96 -7.27
C ARG A 27 -23.23 -24.69 -5.80
N MET A 28 -22.47 -23.63 -5.52
CA MET A 28 -22.16 -23.21 -4.14
C MET A 28 -23.43 -22.74 -3.42
N ARG A 29 -24.41 -22.17 -4.15
CA ARG A 29 -25.75 -21.82 -3.64
C ARG A 29 -26.68 -23.01 -3.49
N SER A 30 -26.71 -23.94 -4.46
CA SER A 30 -27.74 -24.97 -4.59
C SER A 30 -27.60 -26.18 -3.65
N GLY A 31 -26.56 -26.23 -2.80
CA GLY A 31 -26.48 -27.21 -1.71
C GLY A 31 -25.90 -28.59 -2.05
N ASN A 32 -25.43 -28.83 -3.29
CA ASN A 32 -24.89 -30.14 -3.70
C ASN A 32 -23.72 -30.66 -2.83
N ASN A 33 -23.04 -29.77 -2.10
CA ASN A 33 -21.93 -30.10 -1.19
C ASN A 33 -22.25 -29.78 0.28
N LYS A 34 -23.51 -29.47 0.62
CA LYS A 34 -23.91 -28.94 1.93
C LYS A 34 -23.47 -29.85 3.08
N GLU A 35 -23.84 -31.13 3.04
CA GLU A 35 -23.53 -32.08 4.13
C GLU A 35 -22.03 -32.30 4.34
N ALA A 36 -21.25 -32.34 3.25
CA ALA A 36 -19.80 -32.47 3.35
C ALA A 36 -19.16 -31.19 3.90
N ALA A 37 -19.61 -30.02 3.45
CA ALA A 37 -19.13 -28.73 3.96
C ALA A 37 -19.50 -28.52 5.43
N GLU A 38 -20.71 -28.89 5.86
CA GLU A 38 -21.18 -28.79 7.25
C GLU A 38 -20.40 -29.70 8.19
N ARG A 39 -20.10 -30.94 7.77
CA ARG A 39 -19.24 -31.86 8.55
C ARG A 39 -17.85 -31.29 8.77
N ILE A 40 -17.21 -30.79 7.71
CA ILE A 40 -15.88 -30.17 7.81
C ILE A 40 -15.92 -28.91 8.66
N ALA A 41 -16.96 -28.07 8.51
CA ALA A 41 -17.13 -26.87 9.33
C ALA A 41 -17.29 -27.22 10.82
N THR A 42 -18.07 -28.26 11.13
CA THR A 42 -18.32 -28.73 12.49
C THR A 42 -17.05 -29.28 13.14
N SER A 43 -16.33 -30.15 12.43
CA SER A 43 -15.01 -30.64 12.86
C SER A 43 -14.04 -29.49 13.11
N ALA A 44 -14.00 -28.49 12.21
CA ALA A 44 -13.12 -27.33 12.37
C ALA A 44 -13.48 -26.38 13.52
N ARG A 45 -14.72 -26.42 14.01
CA ARG A 45 -15.14 -25.71 15.23
C ARG A 45 -14.78 -26.50 16.47
N LEU A 46 -15.05 -27.81 16.48
CA LEU A 46 -14.76 -28.69 17.61
C LEU A 46 -13.28 -28.69 17.97
N SER A 47 -12.41 -28.89 16.99
CA SER A 47 -10.96 -28.89 17.23
C SER A 47 -10.42 -27.54 17.72
N ARG A 48 -11.07 -26.41 17.39
CA ARG A 48 -10.71 -25.09 17.97
C ARG A 48 -11.16 -24.93 19.41
N LEU A 49 -12.29 -25.53 19.78
CA LEU A 49 -12.76 -25.53 21.18
C LEU A 49 -11.92 -26.43 22.08
N MET A 50 -11.26 -27.44 21.50
CA MET A 50 -10.46 -28.41 22.25
C MET A 50 -8.98 -28.02 22.39
N GLU A 51 -8.55 -26.86 21.87
CA GLU A 51 -7.15 -26.37 21.90
C GLU A 51 -6.10 -27.45 21.52
N GLU A 52 -6.48 -28.43 20.71
CA GLU A 52 -5.54 -29.41 20.17
C GLU A 52 -4.73 -28.73 19.07
N GLU A 53 -3.66 -28.04 19.47
CA GLU A 53 -2.57 -27.72 18.56
C GLU A 53 -1.97 -29.04 18.05
N GLY A 54 -2.31 -29.40 16.81
CA GLY A 54 -1.57 -30.42 16.08
C GLY A 54 -2.19 -31.82 16.02
N SER A 55 -3.51 -31.98 15.86
CA SER A 55 -4.07 -33.24 15.34
C SER A 55 -4.55 -33.12 13.87
N PRO A 56 -3.68 -33.38 12.87
CA PRO A 56 -4.04 -33.28 11.44
C PRO A 56 -5.06 -34.33 10.99
N HIS A 57 -5.35 -35.34 11.81
CA HIS A 57 -5.92 -36.60 11.34
C HIS A 57 -7.44 -36.63 11.16
N TYR A 58 -8.23 -35.78 11.83
CA TYR A 58 -9.68 -35.76 11.62
C TYR A 58 -10.13 -34.79 10.51
N TYR A 59 -9.25 -33.85 10.15
CA TYR A 59 -9.53 -32.77 9.20
C TYR A 59 -9.36 -33.15 7.72
N LEU A 60 -8.62 -34.22 7.43
CA LEU A 60 -8.14 -34.50 6.07
C LEU A 60 -9.06 -35.45 5.28
N THR A 61 -9.73 -36.40 5.95
CA THR A 61 -10.50 -37.46 5.30
C THR A 61 -11.73 -36.98 4.51
N ASP A 62 -12.41 -35.93 4.98
CA ASP A 62 -13.57 -35.36 4.28
C ASP A 62 -13.22 -34.20 3.33
N LYS A 63 -12.05 -33.54 3.48
CA LYS A 63 -11.65 -32.43 2.58
C LYS A 63 -11.45 -32.89 1.13
N ASP A 64 -11.04 -34.13 0.92
CA ASP A 64 -10.92 -34.75 -0.40
C ASP A 64 -12.26 -35.13 -1.04
N ARG A 65 -13.39 -34.90 -0.34
CA ARG A 65 -14.71 -35.04 -0.94
C ARG A 65 -15.19 -33.76 -1.62
N LEU A 66 -14.55 -32.62 -1.33
CA LEU A 66 -14.91 -31.32 -1.91
C LEU A 66 -14.01 -30.98 -3.12
N PRO A 67 -14.60 -30.59 -4.27
CA PRO A 67 -13.82 -30.11 -5.41
C PRO A 67 -12.89 -28.96 -5.02
N TYR A 68 -11.68 -28.95 -5.59
CA TYR A 68 -10.72 -27.85 -5.44
C TYR A 68 -10.90 -26.87 -6.59
N LEU A 69 -10.94 -25.57 -6.27
CA LEU A 69 -11.13 -24.47 -7.20
C LEU A 69 -9.84 -23.67 -7.29
N ILE A 70 -9.34 -23.46 -8.50
CA ILE A 70 -8.22 -22.56 -8.77
C ILE A 70 -8.73 -21.42 -9.62
N PHE A 71 -8.51 -20.20 -9.14
CA PHE A 71 -9.03 -19.00 -9.77
C PHE A 71 -8.04 -18.40 -10.76
N SER A 72 -6.74 -18.39 -10.46
CA SER A 72 -5.68 -17.65 -11.18
C SER A 72 -5.38 -18.17 -12.59
N ALA A 73 -5.67 -19.45 -12.86
CA ALA A 73 -5.41 -20.09 -14.14
C ALA A 73 -6.45 -21.16 -14.49
N THR A 74 -6.62 -21.38 -15.80
CA THR A 74 -7.36 -22.53 -16.33
C THR A 74 -6.40 -23.64 -16.75
N PHE A 75 -6.75 -24.89 -16.43
CA PHE A 75 -5.97 -26.07 -16.79
C PHE A 75 -6.82 -27.03 -17.64
N GLY A 76 -6.12 -27.74 -18.54
CA GLY A 76 -6.69 -28.75 -19.42
C GLY A 76 -6.36 -30.17 -18.98
N LYS A 77 -6.47 -31.12 -19.92
CA LYS A 77 -6.13 -32.53 -19.66
C LYS A 77 -4.63 -32.73 -19.42
N ASP A 78 -3.81 -31.78 -19.86
CA ASP A 78 -2.34 -31.80 -19.75
C ASP A 78 -1.83 -31.60 -18.30
N GLY A 79 -2.74 -31.43 -17.34
CA GLY A 79 -2.42 -31.38 -15.91
C GLY A 79 -2.12 -29.97 -15.40
N LEU A 80 -1.69 -29.90 -14.13
CA LEU A 80 -1.47 -28.65 -13.41
C LEU A 80 -0.14 -27.97 -13.72
N ASP A 81 0.74 -28.65 -14.47
CA ASP A 81 2.04 -28.10 -14.86
C ASP A 81 1.94 -27.31 -16.17
N HIS A 82 0.84 -27.43 -16.91
CA HIS A 82 0.62 -26.75 -18.18
C HIS A 82 -0.66 -25.89 -18.11
N PRO A 83 -0.58 -24.65 -17.59
CA PRO A 83 -1.71 -23.72 -17.59
C PRO A 83 -2.10 -23.40 -19.04
N LYS A 84 -3.40 -23.49 -19.33
CA LYS A 84 -3.96 -23.18 -20.64
C LYS A 84 -4.10 -21.68 -20.83
N ASP A 85 -4.73 -21.02 -19.86
CA ASP A 85 -4.97 -19.57 -19.87
C ASP A 85 -4.85 -19.00 -18.45
N PHE A 86 -4.38 -17.76 -18.36
CA PHE A 86 -4.38 -16.97 -17.15
C PHE A 86 -5.66 -16.13 -17.06
N THR A 87 -6.27 -16.09 -15.87
CA THR A 87 -7.61 -15.49 -15.69
C THR A 87 -7.58 -14.08 -15.10
N ASN A 88 -6.44 -13.65 -14.57
CA ASN A 88 -6.27 -12.44 -13.75
C ASN A 88 -7.21 -12.38 -12.54
N LEU A 89 -7.57 -13.55 -11.99
CA LEU A 89 -8.33 -13.64 -10.75
C LEU A 89 -7.43 -13.95 -9.58
N LEU A 90 -7.62 -13.20 -8.51
CA LEU A 90 -6.91 -13.40 -7.26
C LEU A 90 -7.88 -13.89 -6.19
N LEU A 91 -7.45 -14.90 -5.42
CA LEU A 91 -8.17 -15.38 -4.24
C LEU A 91 -7.48 -14.83 -2.98
N LEU A 92 -8.24 -14.11 -2.16
CA LEU A 92 -7.85 -13.62 -0.85
C LEU A 92 -8.59 -14.38 0.25
N ASP A 93 -7.91 -14.54 1.38
CA ASP A 93 -8.45 -15.13 2.60
C ASP A 93 -8.48 -14.08 3.71
N VAL A 94 -9.65 -13.62 4.12
CA VAL A 94 -9.80 -12.71 5.26
C VAL A 94 -10.08 -13.53 6.52
N ASN A 95 -9.28 -13.34 7.56
CA ASN A 95 -9.48 -14.02 8.84
C ASN A 95 -10.76 -13.52 9.53
N CYS A 96 -11.60 -14.44 10.00
CA CYS A 96 -12.84 -14.14 10.71
C CYS A 96 -12.93 -15.00 11.97
N GLU A 97 -12.08 -14.69 12.96
CA GLU A 97 -11.97 -15.41 14.24
C GLU A 97 -13.31 -15.58 14.96
N LYS A 98 -14.19 -14.58 14.86
CA LYS A 98 -15.52 -14.59 15.49
C LYS A 98 -16.55 -15.43 14.72
N GLY A 99 -16.13 -16.19 13.70
CA GLY A 99 -17.01 -17.12 12.99
C GLY A 99 -17.93 -16.49 11.96
N LEU A 100 -19.02 -17.19 11.68
CA LEU A 100 -19.94 -16.85 10.59
C LEU A 100 -20.59 -15.47 10.73
N SER A 101 -20.75 -14.95 11.94
CA SER A 101 -21.28 -13.60 12.18
C SER A 101 -20.34 -12.53 11.61
N GLN A 102 -19.03 -12.65 11.87
CA GLN A 102 -18.02 -11.77 11.31
C GLN A 102 -17.87 -11.98 9.80
N VAL A 103 -17.93 -13.22 9.31
CA VAL A 103 -17.96 -13.50 7.87
C VAL A 103 -19.12 -12.79 7.19
N ALA A 104 -20.33 -12.84 7.76
CA ALA A 104 -21.50 -12.15 7.22
C ALA A 104 -21.31 -10.62 7.20
N MET A 105 -20.78 -10.04 8.28
CA MET A 105 -20.46 -8.61 8.34
C MET A 105 -19.41 -8.21 7.31
N MET A 106 -18.30 -8.93 7.23
CA MET A 106 -17.20 -8.65 6.31
C MET A 106 -17.62 -8.80 4.87
N ARG A 107 -18.45 -9.80 4.55
CA ARG A 107 -19.04 -9.98 3.22
C ARG A 107 -19.82 -8.75 2.76
N ARG A 108 -20.61 -8.13 3.65
CA ARG A 108 -21.33 -6.88 3.32
C ARG A 108 -20.38 -5.73 3.04
N ARG A 109 -19.25 -5.64 3.76
CA ARG A 109 -18.22 -4.61 3.52
C ARG A 109 -17.52 -4.82 2.18
N VAL A 110 -17.03 -6.03 1.91
CA VAL A 110 -16.34 -6.31 0.63
C VAL A 110 -17.28 -6.22 -0.56
N ALA A 111 -18.58 -6.53 -0.40
CA ALA A 111 -19.57 -6.34 -1.45
C ALA A 111 -19.75 -4.88 -1.91
N GLN A 112 -19.35 -3.89 -1.08
CA GLN A 112 -19.36 -2.48 -1.46
C GLN A 112 -18.13 -2.08 -2.29
N VAL A 113 -17.14 -2.95 -2.40
CA VAL A 113 -15.92 -2.71 -3.17
C VAL A 113 -16.19 -3.04 -4.63
N PRO A 114 -15.99 -2.09 -5.56
CA PRO A 114 -16.32 -2.29 -6.97
C PRO A 114 -15.52 -3.41 -7.65
N TYR A 115 -14.37 -3.78 -7.07
CA TYR A 115 -13.47 -4.82 -7.56
C TYR A 115 -13.78 -6.23 -7.02
N THR A 116 -14.67 -6.36 -6.03
CA THR A 116 -15.05 -7.68 -5.50
C THR A 116 -15.93 -8.39 -6.52
N LEU A 117 -15.42 -9.50 -7.06
CA LEU A 117 -16.14 -10.34 -8.01
C LEU A 117 -17.04 -11.36 -7.27
N LEU A 118 -16.48 -12.02 -6.25
CA LEU A 118 -17.16 -13.08 -5.51
C LEU A 118 -16.68 -13.07 -4.05
N ALA A 119 -17.59 -13.14 -3.09
CA ALA A 119 -17.24 -13.26 -1.68
C ALA A 119 -18.12 -14.30 -0.97
N PHE A 120 -17.49 -15.26 -0.29
CA PHE A 120 -18.18 -16.40 0.31
C PHE A 120 -17.45 -16.95 1.54
N ALA A 121 -18.19 -17.61 2.42
CA ALA A 121 -17.65 -18.31 3.57
C ALA A 121 -16.81 -19.51 3.11
N GLY A 122 -15.55 -19.57 3.55
CA GLY A 122 -14.73 -20.76 3.41
C GLY A 122 -15.31 -21.94 4.19
N VAL A 123 -14.93 -23.16 3.83
CA VAL A 123 -15.48 -24.40 4.41
C VAL A 123 -15.35 -24.44 5.96
N SER A 124 -14.31 -23.82 6.53
CA SER A 124 -14.13 -23.76 7.99
C SER A 124 -15.13 -22.83 8.71
N GLY A 125 -15.83 -21.95 7.99
CA GLY A 125 -16.73 -20.95 8.56
C GLY A 125 -16.05 -19.81 9.33
N VAL A 126 -14.72 -19.72 9.30
CA VAL A 126 -13.91 -18.63 9.91
C VAL A 126 -13.00 -17.91 8.93
N THR A 127 -13.17 -18.18 7.65
CA THR A 127 -12.46 -17.45 6.61
C THR A 127 -13.50 -16.91 5.65
N LEU A 128 -13.38 -15.64 5.29
CA LEU A 128 -14.09 -15.09 4.15
C LEU A 128 -13.15 -15.19 2.94
N LYS A 129 -13.58 -15.95 1.94
CA LYS A 129 -12.92 -16.06 0.65
C LYS A 129 -13.39 -14.91 -0.22
N VAL A 130 -12.47 -14.09 -0.72
CA VAL A 130 -12.75 -12.97 -1.61
C VAL A 130 -12.02 -13.19 -2.91
N VAL A 131 -12.75 -13.27 -4.02
CA VAL A 131 -12.18 -13.33 -5.37
C VAL A 131 -12.26 -11.94 -5.97
N VAL A 132 -11.13 -11.47 -6.45
CA VAL A 132 -10.95 -10.13 -7.02
C VAL A 132 -10.58 -10.28 -8.48
N ARG A 133 -11.17 -9.45 -9.33
CA ARG A 133 -10.74 -9.32 -10.72
C ARG A 133 -9.61 -8.30 -10.78
N CYS A 134 -8.45 -8.68 -11.27
CA CYS A 134 -7.31 -7.78 -11.41
C CYS A 134 -7.21 -7.26 -12.84
N GLN A 135 -6.72 -6.04 -13.01
CA GLN A 135 -6.43 -5.46 -14.31
C GLN A 135 -5.37 -6.29 -15.02
N ALA A 136 -5.66 -6.72 -16.25
CA ALA A 136 -4.70 -7.48 -17.04
C ALA A 136 -3.40 -6.68 -17.20
N PRO A 137 -2.22 -7.33 -17.12
CA PRO A 137 -0.96 -6.65 -17.39
C PRO A 137 -0.98 -6.10 -18.83
N GLU A 138 -0.43 -4.89 -19.02
CA GLU A 138 -0.41 -4.19 -20.33
C GLU A 138 0.21 -5.06 -21.43
N GLU A 139 1.30 -5.75 -21.07
CA GLU A 139 1.85 -6.86 -21.82
C GLU A 139 1.42 -8.15 -21.13
N GLN A 140 0.41 -8.84 -21.67
CA GLN A 140 0.11 -10.19 -21.19
C GLN A 140 1.29 -11.11 -21.52
N PRO A 141 2.00 -11.67 -20.52
CA PRO A 141 2.97 -12.71 -20.78
C PRO A 141 2.17 -13.94 -21.22
N LYS A 142 1.85 -14.01 -22.52
CA LYS A 142 1.27 -15.20 -23.12
C LYS A 142 2.37 -16.26 -23.03
N HIS A 143 2.26 -17.11 -22.02
CA HIS A 143 3.08 -18.30 -21.76
C HIS A 143 4.30 -18.18 -20.83
N ASP A 144 4.65 -17.00 -20.29
CA ASP A 144 5.64 -16.94 -19.21
C ASP A 144 4.97 -17.06 -17.83
N LYS A 145 5.23 -18.18 -17.16
CA LYS A 145 4.71 -18.47 -15.83
C LYS A 145 5.37 -17.60 -14.78
N GLU A 146 6.66 -17.31 -14.91
CA GLU A 146 7.41 -16.56 -13.89
C GLU A 146 6.97 -15.11 -13.86
N SER A 147 6.89 -14.45 -15.02
CA SER A 147 6.34 -13.09 -15.12
C SER A 147 4.90 -13.00 -14.62
N TYR A 148 4.06 -14.00 -14.89
CA TYR A 148 2.68 -13.99 -14.39
C TYR A 148 2.60 -14.22 -12.88
N LEU A 149 3.48 -15.05 -12.31
CA LEU A 149 3.59 -15.22 -10.85
C LEU A 149 4.01 -13.92 -10.17
N ALA A 150 5.00 -13.21 -10.72
CA ALA A 150 5.39 -11.88 -10.24
C ALA A 150 4.21 -10.90 -10.26
N TYR A 151 3.46 -10.86 -11.37
CA TYR A 151 2.23 -10.07 -11.49
C TYR A 151 1.17 -10.46 -10.44
N LEU A 152 0.99 -11.76 -10.16
CA LEU A 152 0.05 -12.21 -9.12
C LEU A 152 0.46 -11.72 -7.73
N THR A 153 1.76 -11.66 -7.45
CA THR A 153 2.30 -11.10 -6.21
C THR A 153 1.99 -9.60 -6.10
N ASP A 154 2.26 -8.81 -7.16
CA ASP A 154 1.91 -7.38 -7.18
C ASP A 154 0.41 -7.14 -7.02
N ALA A 155 -0.40 -7.97 -7.68
CA ALA A 155 -1.86 -7.93 -7.58
C ALA A 155 -2.32 -8.29 -6.16
N GLN A 156 -1.67 -9.26 -5.51
CA GLN A 156 -1.92 -9.61 -4.13
C GLN A 156 -1.60 -8.45 -3.20
N ASN A 157 -0.44 -7.81 -3.35
CA ASN A 157 -0.05 -6.66 -2.51
C ASN A 157 -1.06 -5.52 -2.65
N SER A 158 -1.45 -5.20 -3.89
CA SER A 158 -2.46 -4.18 -4.19
C SER A 158 -3.82 -4.51 -3.56
N ALA A 159 -4.25 -5.76 -3.65
CA ALA A 159 -5.53 -6.19 -3.10
C ALA A 159 -5.50 -6.27 -1.56
N VAL A 160 -4.44 -6.83 -0.96
CA VAL A 160 -4.26 -6.91 0.49
C VAL A 160 -4.31 -5.51 1.10
N ARG A 161 -3.60 -4.52 0.53
CA ARG A 161 -3.68 -3.12 0.99
C ARG A 161 -5.12 -2.61 1.03
N LEU A 162 -5.86 -2.78 -0.07
CA LEU A 162 -7.23 -2.30 -0.19
C LEU A 162 -8.18 -3.01 0.79
N TYR A 163 -8.16 -4.35 0.82
CA TYR A 163 -9.11 -5.13 1.62
C TYR A 163 -8.77 -5.11 3.11
N SER A 164 -7.50 -5.05 3.50
CA SER A 164 -7.11 -4.86 4.90
C SER A 164 -7.59 -3.49 5.42
N ALA A 165 -7.40 -2.42 4.66
CA ALA A 165 -7.86 -1.07 5.03
C ALA A 165 -9.39 -1.00 5.20
N LEU A 166 -10.14 -1.68 4.33
CA LEU A 166 -11.62 -1.66 4.37
C LEU A 166 -12.22 -2.58 5.42
N THR A 167 -11.63 -3.76 5.63
CA THR A 167 -12.18 -4.74 6.57
C THR A 167 -11.73 -4.46 8.00
N GLY A 168 -10.55 -3.87 8.20
CA GLY A 168 -9.92 -3.76 9.52
C GLY A 168 -9.55 -5.13 10.11
N CYS A 169 -9.47 -6.16 9.27
CA CYS A 169 -9.10 -7.52 9.64
C CYS A 169 -7.84 -7.93 8.87
N GLU A 170 -7.09 -8.85 9.45
CA GLU A 170 -5.93 -9.43 8.78
C GLU A 170 -6.37 -10.23 7.55
N VAL A 171 -5.81 -9.86 6.40
CA VAL A 171 -5.89 -10.64 5.16
C VAL A 171 -4.67 -11.53 5.11
N PHE A 172 -4.87 -12.85 5.05
CA PHE A 172 -3.78 -13.80 5.00
C PHE A 172 -3.00 -13.66 3.70
N VAL A 173 -1.71 -13.33 3.82
CA VAL A 173 -0.78 -13.33 2.70
C VAL A 173 -0.22 -14.73 2.55
N LYS A 174 -0.64 -15.41 1.49
CA LYS A 174 -0.06 -16.69 1.05
C LYS A 174 0.83 -16.46 -0.14
N GLU A 175 1.95 -17.17 -0.21
CA GLU A 175 2.78 -17.25 -1.40
C GLU A 175 1.92 -17.62 -2.61
N GLN A 176 2.00 -16.81 -3.67
CA GLN A 176 1.20 -17.02 -4.86
C GLN A 176 1.77 -18.18 -5.68
N SER A 177 0.89 -19.08 -6.11
CA SER A 177 1.20 -20.05 -7.15
C SER A 177 0.01 -20.22 -8.09
N LEU A 178 0.27 -20.71 -9.29
CA LEU A 178 -0.78 -21.04 -10.26
C LEU A 178 -1.72 -22.15 -9.77
N LYS A 179 -1.33 -22.86 -8.70
CA LYS A 179 -2.08 -23.97 -8.11
C LYS A 179 -2.81 -23.55 -6.83
N VAL A 180 -2.60 -22.32 -6.33
CA VAL A 180 -3.30 -21.81 -5.13
C VAL A 180 -4.79 -21.69 -5.42
N GLY A 181 -5.58 -22.14 -4.46
CA GLY A 181 -7.03 -22.21 -4.58
C GLY A 181 -7.70 -22.57 -3.27
N CYS A 182 -8.97 -22.95 -3.34
CA CYS A 182 -9.73 -23.39 -2.17
C CYS A 182 -10.71 -24.51 -2.49
N ARG A 183 -11.13 -25.24 -1.45
CA ARG A 183 -12.22 -26.21 -1.55
C ARG A 183 -13.54 -25.48 -1.77
N MET A 184 -14.37 -26.02 -2.66
CA MET A 184 -15.70 -25.49 -2.97
C MET A 184 -16.63 -25.65 -1.78
N SER A 185 -16.89 -24.56 -1.07
CA SER A 185 -17.82 -24.51 0.07
C SER A 185 -19.28 -24.39 -0.37
N HIS A 186 -20.18 -24.52 0.59
CA HIS A 186 -21.58 -24.19 0.43
C HIS A 186 -21.87 -22.89 1.17
N ASP A 187 -22.36 -21.88 0.44
CA ASP A 187 -22.72 -20.58 1.02
C ASP A 187 -23.92 -19.98 0.26
N PRO A 188 -25.15 -20.20 0.76
CA PRO A 188 -26.36 -19.64 0.15
C PRO A 188 -26.36 -18.11 0.06
N GLN A 189 -25.62 -17.44 0.94
CA GLN A 189 -25.59 -15.98 1.05
C GLN A 189 -24.39 -15.36 0.31
N LEU A 190 -23.66 -16.13 -0.51
CA LEU A 190 -22.49 -15.61 -1.21
C LEU A 190 -22.85 -14.37 -2.04
N TYR A 191 -21.91 -13.43 -2.11
CA TYR A 191 -21.99 -12.27 -2.98
C TYR A 191 -21.32 -12.61 -4.32
N TYR A 192 -21.97 -12.28 -5.44
CA TYR A 192 -21.41 -12.47 -6.77
C TYR A 192 -21.81 -11.29 -7.67
N GLN A 193 -20.83 -10.62 -8.26
CA GLN A 193 -21.01 -9.51 -9.19
C GLN A 193 -20.18 -9.78 -10.45
N PRO A 194 -20.77 -10.32 -11.54
CA PRO A 194 -20.03 -10.62 -12.77
C PRO A 194 -19.42 -9.37 -13.44
N GLU A 195 -20.01 -8.19 -13.22
CA GLU A 195 -19.57 -6.91 -13.79
C GLU A 195 -18.57 -6.15 -12.89
N ALA A 196 -17.90 -6.85 -11.97
CA ALA A 196 -16.90 -6.23 -11.09
C ALA A 196 -15.79 -5.57 -11.92
N LEU A 197 -15.41 -4.35 -11.51
CA LEU A 197 -14.33 -3.61 -12.14
C LEU A 197 -12.99 -4.32 -11.91
N PRO A 198 -12.03 -4.22 -12.86
CA PRO A 198 -10.69 -4.72 -12.61
C PRO A 198 -9.95 -3.83 -11.60
N LEU A 199 -9.35 -4.43 -10.57
CA LEU A 199 -8.46 -3.77 -9.62
C LEU A 199 -7.18 -3.32 -10.33
N PRO A 200 -6.81 -2.03 -10.29
CA PRO A 200 -5.51 -1.58 -10.77
C PRO A 200 -4.38 -2.25 -9.98
N VAL A 201 -3.43 -2.84 -10.69
CA VAL A 201 -2.27 -3.49 -10.09
C VAL A 201 -1.11 -2.50 -10.09
N VAL A 202 -0.66 -2.11 -8.91
CA VAL A 202 0.54 -1.28 -8.75
C VAL A 202 1.73 -2.24 -8.68
N ARG A 203 2.62 -2.18 -9.67
CA ARG A 203 3.91 -2.85 -9.61
C ARG A 203 4.73 -2.15 -8.53
N GLU A 204 5.14 -2.89 -7.52
CA GLU A 204 6.21 -2.41 -6.65
C GLU A 204 7.49 -2.54 -7.47
N GLU A 205 7.87 -1.45 -8.15
CA GLU A 205 9.20 -1.38 -8.74
C GLU A 205 10.20 -1.55 -7.60
N GLN A 206 10.72 -2.77 -7.44
CA GLN A 206 11.75 -3.08 -6.47
C GLN A 206 12.97 -2.16 -6.65
N ASP A 207 13.18 -1.59 -7.84
CA ASP A 207 14.22 -0.60 -8.09
C ASP A 207 13.94 0.79 -7.52
N VAL A 208 12.67 1.17 -7.27
CA VAL A 208 12.36 2.49 -6.66
C VAL A 208 12.44 2.39 -5.15
N LEU A 209 12.00 1.25 -4.58
CA LEU A 209 12.23 0.95 -3.18
C LEU A 209 13.69 0.60 -2.91
N LYS A 210 14.43 -0.04 -3.81
CA LYS A 210 15.90 -0.21 -3.70
C LYS A 210 16.68 1.04 -4.03
N ALA A 211 16.24 1.93 -4.90
CA ALA A 211 16.93 3.22 -5.04
C ALA A 211 16.71 4.09 -3.80
N TYR A 212 15.57 3.92 -3.11
CA TYR A 212 15.29 4.55 -1.82
C TYR A 212 16.00 3.81 -0.67
N GLU A 213 16.00 2.48 -0.64
CA GLU A 213 16.69 1.63 0.33
C GLU A 213 18.18 1.71 0.09
N ASP A 214 18.79 1.47 -1.07
CA ASP A 214 20.25 1.68 -1.28
C ASP A 214 20.73 3.13 -1.05
N THR A 215 19.83 4.13 -0.98
CA THR A 215 20.17 5.49 -0.47
C THR A 215 19.85 5.71 1.01
N HIS A 216 19.07 4.83 1.65
CA HIS A 216 18.61 4.93 3.05
C HIS A 216 18.80 3.62 3.88
N SER A 217 19.52 2.62 3.36
CA SER A 217 19.72 1.28 3.92
C SER A 217 20.94 1.22 4.82
N ASP A 218 21.56 2.37 5.05
CA ASP A 218 22.48 2.59 6.14
C ASP A 218 21.82 3.35 7.30
N ASP A 219 20.47 3.40 7.37
CA ASP A 219 19.84 4.14 8.45
C ASP A 219 18.51 3.59 8.97
N GLU A 220 18.59 2.41 9.60
CA GLU A 220 17.74 2.09 10.75
C GLU A 220 17.95 3.05 11.96
N GLY A 221 18.60 4.22 11.77
CA GLY A 221 18.90 5.24 12.78
C GLY A 221 18.53 6.70 12.47
N ASN A 222 18.11 7.10 11.26
CA ASN A 222 18.04 8.55 10.91
C ASN A 222 16.72 9.25 11.22
N VAL A 223 15.88 8.68 12.09
CA VAL A 223 14.96 9.55 12.82
C VAL A 223 15.75 10.27 13.89
N LEU A 224 16.37 11.40 13.51
CA LEU A 224 17.04 12.28 14.46
C LEU A 224 16.08 12.56 15.62
N PRO A 225 16.47 12.26 16.88
CA PRO A 225 15.65 12.64 18.02
C PRO A 225 15.38 14.14 17.96
N PRO A 226 14.21 14.62 18.45
CA PRO A 226 13.96 16.05 18.50
C PRO A 226 15.16 16.71 19.21
N PRO A 227 15.76 17.77 18.60
CA PRO A 227 16.96 18.38 19.15
C PRO A 227 16.71 18.84 20.58
N SER A 228 17.74 18.73 21.42
CA SER A 228 17.67 19.13 22.83
C SER A 228 17.28 20.60 22.96
N LEU A 229 16.75 20.98 24.12
CA LEU A 229 16.36 22.37 24.39
C LEU A 229 17.54 23.33 24.14
N GLU A 230 18.74 22.95 24.59
CA GLU A 230 19.97 23.73 24.42
C GLU A 230 20.33 23.96 22.94
N VAL A 231 20.26 22.93 22.10
CA VAL A 231 20.53 23.05 20.66
C VAL A 231 19.53 23.99 19.99
N ARG A 232 18.27 23.97 20.43
CA ARG A 232 17.22 24.84 19.88
C ARG A 232 17.39 26.29 20.30
N GLU A 233 17.76 26.53 21.55
CA GLU A 233 18.04 27.87 22.08
C GLU A 233 19.25 28.48 21.39
N GLN A 234 20.29 27.67 21.15
CA GLN A 234 21.48 28.08 20.41
C GLN A 234 21.14 28.44 18.95
N ALA A 235 20.42 27.56 18.23
CA ALA A 235 19.99 27.83 16.86
C ALA A 235 19.09 29.08 16.77
N GLN A 236 18.24 29.30 17.78
CA GLN A 236 17.42 30.51 17.88
C GLN A 236 18.27 31.77 18.07
N LEU A 237 19.27 31.72 18.95
CA LEU A 237 20.18 32.85 19.18
C LEU A 237 21.01 33.18 17.92
N GLU A 238 21.50 32.16 17.23
CA GLU A 238 22.24 32.31 15.97
C GLU A 238 21.35 32.89 14.86
N TYR A 239 20.10 32.41 14.75
CA TYR A 239 19.12 32.99 13.84
C TYR A 239 18.89 34.48 14.12
N HIS A 240 18.68 34.86 15.39
CA HIS A 240 18.51 36.26 15.77
C HIS A 240 19.75 37.11 15.49
N THR A 241 20.95 36.53 15.64
CA THR A 241 22.21 37.20 15.28
C THR A 241 22.31 37.46 13.77
N CYS A 242 21.92 36.49 12.95
CA CYS A 242 21.83 36.65 11.49
C CYS A 242 20.78 37.70 11.10
N LEU A 243 19.64 37.71 11.80
CA LEU A 243 18.57 38.69 11.59
C LEU A 243 19.02 40.11 11.91
N SER A 244 19.72 40.33 13.03
CA SER A 244 20.24 41.65 13.39
C SER A 244 21.19 42.18 12.32
N LYS A 245 22.13 41.35 11.83
CA LYS A 245 23.05 41.73 10.75
C LYS A 245 22.31 42.07 9.45
N ALA A 246 21.35 41.24 9.06
CA ALA A 246 20.55 41.48 7.86
C ALA A 246 19.74 42.79 7.96
N LEU A 247 19.23 43.13 9.15
CA LEU A 247 18.50 44.38 9.38
C LEU A 247 19.40 45.62 9.34
N GLU A 248 20.64 45.51 9.83
CA GLU A 248 21.61 46.61 9.76
C GLU A 248 22.02 46.93 8.32
N GLU A 249 22.17 45.90 7.47
CA GLU A 249 22.62 46.08 6.08
C GLU A 249 21.49 46.40 5.08
N ALA A 250 20.27 45.91 5.30
CA ALA A 250 19.20 45.97 4.30
C ALA A 250 18.30 47.23 4.36
N GLY A 251 18.39 48.03 5.43
CA GLY A 251 17.55 49.21 5.62
C GLY A 251 16.04 48.89 5.55
N ASP A 252 15.28 49.65 4.75
CA ASP A 252 13.82 49.50 4.63
C ASP A 252 13.37 48.46 3.58
N ASN A 253 14.29 47.86 2.82
CA ASN A 253 13.91 46.88 1.78
C ASN A 253 13.72 45.48 2.37
N VAL A 254 12.46 45.11 2.56
CA VAL A 254 12.04 43.83 3.15
C VAL A 254 12.54 42.62 2.35
N GLU A 255 12.49 42.65 1.02
CA GLU A 255 12.92 41.52 0.18
C GLU A 255 14.44 41.35 0.22
N HIS A 256 15.18 42.47 0.17
CA HIS A 256 16.63 42.45 0.29
C HIS A 256 17.08 41.98 1.68
N CYS A 257 16.36 42.36 2.74
CA CYS A 257 16.60 41.89 4.10
C CYS A 257 16.45 40.36 4.19
N VAL A 258 15.42 39.79 3.56
CA VAL A 258 15.20 38.33 3.56
C VAL A 258 16.27 37.61 2.72
N GLN A 259 16.77 38.21 1.64
CA GLN A 259 17.89 37.67 0.86
C GLN A 259 19.18 37.60 1.69
N GLN A 260 19.57 38.70 2.35
CA GLN A 260 20.76 38.73 3.23
C GLN A 260 20.61 37.75 4.40
N LEU A 261 19.42 37.71 5.01
CA LEU A 261 19.11 36.75 6.07
C LEU A 261 19.32 35.31 5.61
N ALA A 262 18.80 34.95 4.43
CA ALA A 262 18.97 33.62 3.88
C ALA A 262 20.44 33.25 3.65
N ASP A 263 21.25 34.19 3.14
CA ASP A 263 22.69 33.98 2.94
C ASP A 263 23.44 33.80 4.27
N TYR A 264 23.09 34.58 5.31
CA TYR A 264 23.70 34.42 6.62
C TYR A 264 23.29 33.13 7.31
N CYS A 265 22.01 32.75 7.24
CA CYS A 265 21.54 31.48 7.80
C CYS A 265 22.22 30.30 7.11
N ALA A 266 22.41 30.35 5.78
CA ALA A 266 23.14 29.32 5.04
C ALA A 266 24.61 29.24 5.46
N LYS A 267 25.29 30.39 5.64
CA LYS A 267 26.69 30.46 6.14
C LYS A 267 26.82 30.00 7.59
N ALA A 268 25.79 30.21 8.41
CA ALA A 268 25.73 29.76 9.81
C ALA A 268 25.30 28.30 9.95
N HIS A 269 25.09 27.57 8.85
CA HIS A 269 24.66 26.17 8.84
C HIS A 269 23.33 25.92 9.58
N LEU A 270 22.46 26.94 9.65
CA LEU A 270 21.11 26.79 10.20
C LEU A 270 20.24 26.00 9.22
N GLY A 271 19.28 25.22 9.72
CA GLY A 271 18.35 24.48 8.87
C GLY A 271 17.50 25.40 7.97
N GLU A 272 17.33 25.02 6.70
CA GLU A 272 16.54 25.80 5.72
C GLU A 272 15.10 25.99 6.23
N GLU A 273 14.41 24.91 6.60
CA GLU A 273 13.00 24.94 7.00
C GLU A 273 12.79 25.68 8.34
N ASP A 274 13.69 25.51 9.31
CA ASP A 274 13.63 26.24 10.58
C ASP A 274 13.82 27.75 10.38
N SER A 275 14.74 28.14 9.50
CA SER A 275 15.00 29.55 9.20
C SER A 275 13.81 30.18 8.46
N VAL A 276 13.15 29.44 7.57
CA VAL A 276 11.94 29.87 6.86
C VAL A 276 10.77 30.08 7.83
N GLU A 277 10.46 29.12 8.70
CA GLU A 277 9.32 29.25 9.63
C GLU A 277 9.55 30.39 10.62
N ARG A 278 10.79 30.57 11.11
CA ARG A 278 11.14 31.72 11.95
C ARG A 278 10.98 33.04 11.21
N THR A 279 11.41 33.12 9.95
CA THR A 279 11.24 34.33 9.11
C THR A 279 9.77 34.63 8.91
N ARG A 280 8.96 33.62 8.61
CA ARG A 280 7.51 33.74 8.40
C ARG A 280 6.76 34.26 9.62
N TRP A 281 7.19 33.91 10.83
CA TRP A 281 6.56 34.40 12.06
C TRP A 281 6.96 35.83 12.43
N GLN A 282 8.00 36.41 11.82
CA GLN A 282 8.35 37.79 12.07
C GLN A 282 7.30 38.75 11.49
N SER A 283 6.83 39.67 12.32
CA SER A 283 5.82 40.66 11.93
C SER A 283 6.24 41.50 10.73
N ARG A 284 7.54 41.82 10.61
CA ARG A 284 8.13 42.62 9.54
C ARG A 284 8.09 41.96 8.17
N PHE A 285 8.09 40.63 8.10
CA PHE A 285 8.12 39.88 6.83
C PHE A 285 6.74 39.39 6.38
N ARG A 286 5.67 39.73 7.12
CA ARG A 286 4.29 39.34 6.78
C ARG A 286 3.78 39.89 5.44
N THR A 287 4.42 40.93 4.90
CA THR A 287 4.11 41.49 3.58
C THR A 287 4.53 40.58 2.43
N LEU A 288 5.51 39.70 2.66
CA LEU A 288 5.95 38.72 1.68
C LEU A 288 5.10 37.45 1.78
N SER A 289 4.71 36.91 0.63
CA SER A 289 4.07 35.59 0.59
C SER A 289 5.05 34.49 1.02
N GLU A 290 4.53 33.44 1.64
CA GLU A 290 5.32 32.28 2.06
C GLU A 290 6.14 31.66 0.92
N ASP A 291 5.56 31.58 -0.29
CA ASP A 291 6.24 31.04 -1.47
C ASP A 291 7.46 31.86 -1.89
N VAL A 292 7.40 33.18 -1.71
CA VAL A 292 8.52 34.10 -2.02
C VAL A 292 9.64 33.91 -1.01
N ILE A 293 9.33 33.89 0.29
CA ILE A 293 10.32 33.64 1.36
C ILE A 293 11.02 32.30 1.11
N ARG A 294 10.25 31.23 0.89
CA ARG A 294 10.79 29.89 0.61
C ARG A 294 11.68 29.87 -0.64
N LYS A 295 11.31 30.59 -1.69
CA LYS A 295 12.12 30.66 -2.92
C LYS A 295 13.43 31.39 -2.69
N ILE A 296 13.44 32.45 -1.89
CA ILE A 296 14.66 33.19 -1.52
C ILE A 296 15.60 32.28 -0.74
N PHE A 297 15.09 31.63 0.32
CA PHE A 297 15.88 30.67 1.10
C PHE A 297 16.41 29.52 0.24
N ARG A 298 15.58 28.94 -0.64
CA ARG A 298 16.00 27.89 -1.56
C ARG A 298 17.18 28.31 -2.44
N ASN A 299 17.20 29.56 -2.91
CA ASN A 299 18.27 30.06 -3.76
C ASN A 299 19.59 30.18 -2.98
N ALA A 300 19.55 30.64 -1.73
CA ALA A 300 20.73 30.76 -0.86
C ALA A 300 21.26 29.37 -0.43
N TYR A 301 20.36 28.43 -0.12
CA TYR A 301 20.70 27.08 0.34
C TYR A 301 21.04 26.09 -0.78
N ARG A 302 20.98 26.53 -2.05
CA ARG A 302 21.24 25.66 -3.19
C ARG A 302 22.72 25.27 -3.23
N LYS A 303 23.03 24.03 -2.83
CA LYS A 303 24.34 23.43 -3.06
C LYS A 303 24.62 23.35 -4.58
N PRO A 304 25.83 23.68 -5.05
CA PRO A 304 26.24 23.36 -6.41
C PRO A 304 26.37 21.82 -6.50
N GLN A 305 25.30 21.14 -6.90
CA GLN A 305 25.31 19.68 -7.00
C GLN A 305 26.10 19.21 -8.24
N SER A 306 26.99 18.25 -7.98
CA SER A 306 27.82 17.47 -8.90
C SER A 306 27.07 16.29 -9.53
N GLU A 307 25.80 16.45 -9.85
CA GLU A 307 24.97 15.39 -10.43
C GLU A 307 24.55 15.69 -11.86
N LYS A 308 24.12 14.64 -12.58
CA LYS A 308 23.64 14.70 -13.96
C LYS A 308 22.78 15.95 -14.17
N PRO A 309 23.12 16.82 -15.13
CA PRO A 309 22.37 18.05 -15.34
C PRO A 309 20.91 17.73 -15.67
N LEU A 310 19.98 18.57 -15.18
CA LEU A 310 18.52 18.44 -15.38
C LEU A 310 18.10 18.26 -16.86
N SER A 311 18.98 18.62 -17.80
CA SER A 311 18.81 18.43 -19.24
C SER A 311 18.91 16.96 -19.71
N GLN A 312 19.47 16.07 -18.90
CA GLN A 312 19.65 14.65 -19.22
C GLN A 312 18.61 13.73 -18.56
N MET A 313 17.63 14.30 -17.85
CA MET A 313 16.60 13.55 -17.12
C MET A 313 15.28 13.55 -17.87
N ASN A 314 14.62 12.39 -17.89
CA ASN A 314 13.26 12.26 -18.38
C ASN A 314 12.28 12.96 -17.45
N GLU A 315 11.08 13.29 -17.95
CA GLU A 315 10.08 14.06 -17.20
C GLU A 315 9.73 13.41 -15.84
N LYS A 316 9.54 12.09 -15.83
CA LYS A 316 9.27 11.32 -14.60
C LYS A 316 10.41 11.44 -13.58
N GLU A 317 11.66 11.38 -14.04
CA GLU A 317 12.84 11.47 -13.17
C GLU A 317 12.99 12.88 -12.57
N ARG A 318 12.68 13.93 -13.36
CA ARG A 318 12.68 15.32 -12.88
C ARG A 318 11.60 15.55 -11.82
N ILE A 319 10.41 14.99 -12.04
CA ILE A 319 9.30 15.05 -11.08
C ILE A 319 9.71 14.32 -9.80
N MET A 320 10.21 13.09 -9.91
CA MET A 320 10.61 12.29 -8.74
C MET A 320 11.70 12.98 -7.93
N ARG A 321 12.76 13.48 -8.58
CA ARG A 321 13.81 14.25 -7.90
C ARG A 321 13.25 15.47 -7.17
N SER A 322 12.36 16.22 -7.82
CA SER A 322 11.74 17.39 -7.19
C SER A 322 10.90 17.01 -5.97
N ILE A 323 10.25 15.85 -6.00
CA ILE A 323 9.45 15.34 -4.88
C ILE A 323 10.37 14.90 -3.74
N VAL A 324 11.40 14.12 -4.01
CA VAL A 324 12.38 13.65 -3.01
C VAL A 324 13.07 14.84 -2.35
N GLU A 325 13.60 15.79 -3.13
CA GLU A 325 14.21 17.02 -2.58
C GLU A 325 13.24 17.84 -1.74
N PHE A 326 11.96 17.87 -2.11
CA PHE A 326 10.94 18.61 -1.37
C PHE A 326 10.67 17.96 -0.02
N PHE A 327 10.52 16.63 0.02
CA PHE A 327 10.25 15.90 1.25
C PHE A 327 11.44 15.92 2.19
N ASP A 328 12.62 15.54 1.70
CA ASP A 328 13.85 15.45 2.52
C ASP A 328 14.17 16.76 3.25
N ARG A 329 13.95 17.90 2.59
CA ARG A 329 14.20 19.23 3.21
C ARG A 329 13.19 19.57 4.29
N ARG A 330 11.91 19.28 4.06
CA ARG A 330 10.80 19.84 4.83
C ARG A 330 10.22 18.89 5.85
N TYR A 331 10.40 17.60 5.65
CA TYR A 331 9.70 16.58 6.42
C TYR A 331 10.62 15.41 6.68
N GLN A 332 10.51 14.89 7.89
CA GLN A 332 10.97 13.56 8.22
C GLN A 332 9.77 12.63 8.16
N LEU A 333 9.94 11.49 7.51
CA LEU A 333 8.93 10.46 7.36
C LEU A 333 9.38 9.21 8.11
N ARG A 334 8.45 8.54 8.77
CA ARG A 334 8.70 7.23 9.38
C ARG A 334 7.49 6.32 9.24
N TYR A 335 7.73 5.03 9.17
CA TYR A 335 6.66 4.05 9.30
C TYR A 335 6.50 3.62 10.76
N ASN A 336 5.35 3.91 11.37
CA ASN A 336 5.07 3.46 12.72
C ASN A 336 4.55 2.02 12.68
N VAL A 337 5.42 1.05 12.98
CA VAL A 337 5.10 -0.38 12.96
C VAL A 337 3.97 -0.76 13.93
N VAL A 338 3.88 -0.08 15.08
CA VAL A 338 2.86 -0.34 16.11
C VAL A 338 1.48 0.16 15.66
N LYS A 339 1.44 1.34 15.05
CA LYS A 339 0.19 1.94 14.57
C LYS A 339 -0.15 1.56 13.12
N GLN A 340 0.77 0.91 12.42
CA GLN A 340 0.67 0.55 10.99
C GLN A 340 0.31 1.75 10.10
N VAL A 341 0.92 2.91 10.38
CA VAL A 341 0.71 4.15 9.63
C VAL A 341 2.04 4.85 9.36
N THR A 342 2.14 5.49 8.19
CA THR A 342 3.20 6.46 7.94
C THR A 342 2.94 7.69 8.79
N GLU A 343 3.91 8.10 9.58
CA GLU A 343 3.89 9.36 10.32
C GLU A 343 4.90 10.33 9.70
N TYR A 344 4.61 11.62 9.76
CA TYR A 344 5.51 12.68 9.32
C TYR A 344 5.74 13.70 10.43
N ARG A 345 6.87 14.40 10.34
CA ARG A 345 7.22 15.52 11.20
C ARG A 345 7.90 16.60 10.37
N PRO A 346 7.49 17.87 10.43
CA PRO A 346 8.22 18.96 9.79
C PRO A 346 9.68 19.01 10.27
N ASN A 347 10.61 19.35 9.37
CA ASN A 347 12.02 19.51 9.68
C ASN A 347 12.32 20.90 10.28
N ASP A 348 11.41 21.40 11.11
CA ASP A 348 11.58 22.62 11.89
C ASP A 348 11.90 22.27 13.35
N LEU A 349 12.49 23.20 14.09
CA LEU A 349 12.78 22.99 15.51
C LEU A 349 11.53 23.15 16.39
N THR A 350 10.36 23.41 15.81
CA THR A 350 9.15 23.81 16.55
C THR A 350 8.29 22.62 16.90
N TYR A 351 8.02 21.72 15.95
CA TYR A 351 7.11 20.58 16.15
C TYR A 351 7.84 19.33 16.66
N LYS A 352 7.44 18.87 17.85
CA LYS A 352 8.04 17.71 18.51
C LYS A 352 7.40 16.38 18.13
N GLU A 353 6.12 16.41 17.77
CA GLU A 353 5.27 15.22 17.67
C GLU A 353 5.16 14.71 16.23
N TRP A 354 5.20 13.39 16.10
CA TRP A 354 4.90 12.68 14.87
C TRP A 354 3.41 12.69 14.61
N ARG A 355 3.02 13.09 13.41
CA ARG A 355 1.61 13.15 12.99
C ARG A 355 1.34 12.05 11.97
N PRO A 356 0.20 11.33 12.06
CA PRO A 356 -0.13 10.30 11.09
C PRO A 356 -0.43 10.95 9.75
N LEU A 357 0.28 10.56 8.69
CA LEU A 357 0.05 11.03 7.33
C LEU A 357 -1.29 10.45 6.83
N THR A 358 -2.35 11.23 6.93
CA THR A 358 -3.70 10.82 6.52
C THR A 358 -4.06 11.28 5.10
N ASP A 359 -4.98 10.59 4.42
CA ASP A 359 -5.53 11.03 3.13
C ASP A 359 -6.06 12.46 3.17
N ARG A 360 -6.61 12.87 4.32
CA ARG A 360 -7.06 14.24 4.57
C ARG A 360 -5.89 15.21 4.55
N GLU A 361 -4.75 14.90 5.15
CA GLU A 361 -3.59 15.79 5.09
C GLU A 361 -3.01 15.84 3.68
N LEU A 362 -2.97 14.72 2.95
CA LEU A 362 -2.61 14.68 1.53
C LEU A 362 -3.57 15.50 0.64
N THR A 363 -4.85 15.67 1.02
CA THR A 363 -5.81 16.50 0.27
C THR A 363 -5.96 17.94 0.79
N THR A 364 -5.68 18.19 2.07
CA THR A 364 -5.90 19.51 2.72
C THR A 364 -4.64 20.36 2.75
N SER A 365 -3.45 19.75 2.71
CA SER A 365 -2.26 20.54 2.40
C SER A 365 -2.42 21.04 0.96
N ARG A 366 -2.24 22.35 0.80
CA ARG A 366 -2.37 23.05 -0.48
C ARG A 366 -1.25 22.57 -1.43
N TRP A 367 -1.35 21.35 -1.94
CA TRP A 367 -0.58 20.85 -3.07
C TRP A 367 -1.14 21.49 -4.35
N ARG A 368 -1.16 22.83 -4.40
CA ARG A 368 -1.24 23.52 -5.68
C ARG A 368 0.12 23.37 -6.30
N MET A 369 0.28 22.30 -7.11
CA MET A 369 1.15 22.38 -8.28
C MET A 369 0.93 23.76 -8.92
N PRO A 370 1.99 24.53 -9.25
CA PRO A 370 1.85 25.83 -9.87
C PRO A 370 0.88 25.73 -11.04
N SER A 371 -0.23 26.46 -10.95
CA SER A 371 -1.31 26.46 -11.93
C SER A 371 -0.86 27.17 -13.20
N ARG A 372 0.00 26.49 -13.97
CA ARG A 372 0.47 26.95 -15.27
C ARG A 372 0.66 25.81 -16.26
N TRP A 373 -0.20 24.80 -16.20
CA TRP A 373 -0.30 23.78 -17.24
C TRP A 373 -1.77 23.35 -17.40
N SER A 374 -2.62 24.31 -17.75
CA SER A 374 -3.87 23.99 -18.45
C SER A 374 -3.49 23.76 -19.91
N VAL A 375 -3.42 22.49 -20.31
CA VAL A 375 -3.27 22.11 -21.72
C VAL A 375 -4.66 22.23 -22.34
N SER A 376 -4.82 23.27 -23.16
CA SER A 376 -5.77 23.30 -24.27
C SER A 376 -5.36 22.32 -25.35
#